data_AF-A0A8J7WJF8-F1
#
_entry.id   AF-A0A8J7WJF8-F1
#
_cell.length_a   1.000
_cell.length_b   1.000
_cell.length_c   1.000
_cell.angle_alpha   90.00
_cell.angle_beta   90.00
_cell.angle_gamma   90.00
#
_symmetry.space_group_name_H-M   'P 1'
#
loop_
_entity.id
_entity.type
_entity.pdbx_description
1 polymer ?
#
loop_
_entity_poly.entity_id
_entity_poly.type
_entity_poly.pdbx_seq_one_letter_code
_entity_poly.pdbx_strand_id
1 'polypeptide(L)'
;MLSLFHARCRGEGSARAEKEDDVLSSTAHAAQAAHSSGPLSGPVSSRVTSETLLSAILECLSDMKAEDIVQIDLRGKSSVCDYMVICSGRSSRQVAAIAERVEEVLKQDHGTLSRTEGKETGDWVLIDAGDVVVHVFRPEVRDFYQLEKMWQPVGASGKPGA
;
A
#
# COMPACT_ATOMS: atom_id res chain seq x y z
N MET A 1 3.60 -0.63 24.57
CA MET A 1 4.79 -1.45 24.28
C MET A 1 5.29 -1.00 22.91
N LEU A 2 6.03 0.10 22.86
CA LEU A 2 6.22 0.92 21.66
C LEU A 2 7.72 1.13 21.39
N SER A 3 8.30 0.33 20.50
CA SER A 3 9.60 0.58 19.82
C SER A 3 9.98 -0.64 18.98
N LEU A 4 10.08 -0.50 17.65
CA LEU A 4 11.39 -0.43 16.98
C LEU A 4 11.24 -0.02 15.51
N PHE A 5 11.04 1.28 15.27
CA PHE A 5 11.31 1.87 13.96
C PHE A 5 12.83 2.09 13.89
N HIS A 6 13.58 1.28 13.13
CA HIS A 6 14.99 1.55 12.83
C HIS A 6 15.38 0.99 11.45
N ALA A 7 15.68 1.90 10.53
CA ALA A 7 16.29 1.57 9.24
C ALA A 7 17.74 1.10 9.43
N ARG A 8 18.24 0.25 8.52
CA ARG A 8 19.68 0.04 8.35
C ARG A 8 20.04 -0.22 6.89
N CYS A 9 20.79 0.70 6.30
CA CYS A 9 21.38 0.60 4.96
C CYS A 9 22.84 0.11 5.00
N ARG A 10 23.38 -0.32 3.84
CA ARG A 10 24.72 -0.92 3.59
C ARG A 10 24.93 -2.30 4.22
N GLY A 11 25.63 -3.29 3.65
CA GLY A 11 26.45 -3.37 2.43
C GLY A 11 27.22 -4.71 2.41
N GLU A 12 28.02 -5.13 1.42
CA GLU A 12 28.24 -4.74 0.00
C GLU A 12 29.08 -5.89 -0.64
N GLY A 13 28.86 -6.38 -1.88
CA GLY A 13 29.37 -7.73 -2.29
C GLY A 13 29.49 -8.11 -3.78
N SER A 14 30.23 -7.33 -4.58
CA SER A 14 30.91 -7.63 -5.88
C SER A 14 30.63 -8.95 -6.66
N ALA A 15 30.22 -8.84 -7.94
CA ALA A 15 31.05 -9.25 -9.11
C ALA A 15 30.50 -8.85 -10.51
N ARG A 16 31.16 -7.87 -11.15
CA ARG A 16 31.65 -7.84 -12.56
C ARG A 16 30.75 -8.32 -13.74
N ALA A 17 30.41 -7.39 -14.65
CA ALA A 17 30.97 -7.31 -16.03
C ALA A 17 30.28 -6.23 -16.92
N GLU A 18 31.10 -5.35 -17.53
CA GLU A 18 31.00 -4.76 -18.91
C GLU A 18 29.68 -4.04 -19.33
N LYS A 19 29.68 -2.89 -20.05
CA LYS A 19 30.63 -2.43 -21.08
C LYS A 19 30.48 -0.91 -21.38
N GLU A 20 31.60 -0.30 -21.80
CA GLU A 20 31.76 0.88 -22.69
C GLU A 20 31.26 2.30 -22.34
N ASP A 21 32.26 3.17 -22.17
CA ASP A 21 32.22 4.63 -22.35
C ASP A 21 31.88 5.06 -23.79
N ASP A 22 31.13 6.16 -23.94
CA ASP A 22 31.37 7.13 -25.02
C ASP A 22 31.05 8.56 -24.52
N VAL A 23 32.05 9.43 -24.52
CA VAL A 23 31.93 10.83 -24.12
C VAL A 23 32.20 11.71 -25.33
N LEU A 24 31.14 12.16 -26.00
CA LEU A 24 31.21 13.20 -27.02
C LEU A 24 30.30 14.38 -26.69
N SER A 25 30.91 15.40 -26.10
CA SER A 25 30.36 16.74 -26.00
C SER A 25 30.25 17.37 -27.39
N SER A 26 29.05 17.82 -27.77
CA SER A 26 28.86 18.71 -28.92
C SER A 26 27.89 19.83 -28.57
N THR A 27 28.44 21.03 -28.36
CA THR A 27 27.67 22.27 -28.28
C THR A 27 27.37 22.76 -29.70
N ALA A 28 26.09 22.80 -30.09
CA ALA A 28 25.64 23.45 -31.32
C ALA A 28 24.38 24.30 -31.06
N HIS A 29 24.21 25.34 -31.86
CA HIS A 29 23.46 26.55 -31.51
C HIS A 29 22.07 26.62 -32.18
N ALA A 30 21.12 27.25 -31.48
CA ALA A 30 19.71 27.56 -31.80
C ALA A 30 19.15 27.42 -33.23
N ALA A 31 17.88 26.94 -33.32
CA ALA A 31 16.84 27.54 -34.18
C ALA A 31 15.39 27.16 -33.79
N GLN A 32 14.57 28.18 -33.55
CA GLN A 32 13.10 28.35 -33.69
C GLN A 32 12.06 27.20 -33.73
N ALA A 33 10.95 27.52 -33.05
CA ALA A 33 9.54 27.42 -33.50
C ALA A 33 8.68 26.18 -33.15
N ALA A 34 7.68 26.45 -32.29
CA ALA A 34 6.32 25.89 -32.24
C ALA A 34 6.13 24.36 -32.21
N HIS A 35 5.46 23.86 -31.17
CA HIS A 35 4.04 23.45 -31.24
C HIS A 35 3.55 22.98 -29.86
N SER A 36 2.39 23.51 -29.44
CA SER A 36 1.44 23.00 -28.43
C SER A 36 1.92 21.89 -27.47
N SER A 37 2.53 22.27 -26.35
CA SER A 37 2.83 21.37 -25.24
C SER A 37 1.57 21.00 -24.44
N GLY A 38 0.74 20.12 -24.99
CA GLY A 38 -0.17 19.32 -24.15
C GLY A 38 0.66 18.47 -23.17
N PRO A 39 0.09 18.05 -22.01
CA PRO A 39 0.83 17.22 -21.07
C PRO A 39 1.30 15.93 -21.76
N LEU A 40 2.61 15.70 -21.71
CA LEU A 40 3.26 14.54 -22.31
C LEU A 40 2.79 13.27 -21.60
N SER A 41 1.79 12.61 -22.17
CA SER A 41 1.49 11.22 -21.84
C SER A 41 2.64 10.37 -22.40
N GLY A 42 3.68 10.17 -21.59
CA GLY A 42 4.69 9.15 -21.85
C GLY A 42 4.05 7.76 -21.96
N PRO A 43 4.80 6.75 -22.43
CA PRO A 43 4.27 5.39 -22.48
C PRO A 43 3.87 4.96 -21.07
N VAL A 44 2.57 4.75 -20.86
CA VAL A 44 2.03 4.09 -19.67
C VAL A 44 2.50 2.64 -19.68
N SER A 45 3.72 2.44 -19.18
CA SER A 45 4.22 1.14 -18.76
C SER A 45 3.17 0.55 -17.81
N SER A 46 2.72 -0.66 -18.11
CA SER A 46 1.60 -1.35 -17.46
C SER A 46 1.94 -1.74 -16.02
N ARG A 47 2.06 -0.74 -15.15
CA ARG A 47 2.14 -0.88 -13.70
C ARG A 47 0.72 -0.82 -13.15
N VAL A 48 0.39 -1.75 -12.27
CA VAL A 48 -0.87 -1.70 -11.51
C VAL A 48 -0.83 -0.45 -10.63
N THR A 49 -1.92 0.32 -10.58
CA THR A 49 -1.98 1.54 -9.76
C THR A 49 -2.43 1.23 -8.33
N SER A 50 -2.08 2.10 -7.39
CA SER A 50 -2.49 1.96 -5.99
C SER A 50 -4.02 2.02 -5.82
N GLU A 51 -4.73 2.79 -6.64
CA GLU A 51 -6.21 2.76 -6.73
C GLU A 51 -6.75 1.41 -7.21
N THR A 52 -6.06 0.73 -8.14
CA THR A 52 -6.48 -0.57 -8.66
C THR A 52 -6.33 -1.66 -7.59
N LEU A 53 -5.17 -1.68 -6.91
CA LEU A 53 -4.92 -2.60 -5.79
C LEU A 53 -5.91 -2.37 -4.65
N LEU A 54 -6.14 -1.11 -4.27
CA LEU A 54 -7.12 -0.72 -3.26
C LEU A 54 -8.52 -1.23 -3.60
N SER A 55 -8.98 -1.05 -4.85
CA SER A 55 -10.32 -1.46 -5.26
C SER A 55 -10.51 -2.97 -5.15
N ALA A 56 -9.56 -3.76 -5.65
CA ALA A 56 -9.57 -5.22 -5.54
C ALA A 56 -9.48 -5.71 -4.09
N ILE A 57 -8.70 -5.03 -3.24
CA ILE A 57 -8.66 -5.31 -1.79
C ILE A 57 -10.04 -5.05 -1.16
N LEU A 58 -10.68 -3.91 -1.42
CA LEU A 58 -11.98 -3.57 -0.83
C LEU A 58 -13.09 -4.55 -1.28
N GLU A 59 -13.10 -4.94 -2.56
CA GLU A 59 -14.00 -5.97 -3.08
C GLU A 59 -13.76 -7.33 -2.39
N CYS A 60 -12.51 -7.78 -2.30
CA CYS A 60 -12.13 -9.01 -1.62
C CYS A 60 -12.54 -9.02 -0.12
N LEU A 61 -12.33 -7.91 0.60
CA LEU A 61 -12.75 -7.77 2.00
C LEU A 61 -14.29 -7.81 2.15
N SER A 62 -15.02 -7.18 1.24
CA SER A 62 -16.49 -7.22 1.19
C SER A 62 -17.02 -8.63 0.93
N ASP A 63 -16.42 -9.36 -0.01
CA ASP A 63 -16.79 -10.74 -0.33
C ASP A 63 -16.52 -11.70 0.82
N MET A 64 -15.36 -11.56 1.47
CA MET A 64 -14.97 -12.31 2.67
C MET A 64 -15.77 -11.94 3.93
N LYS A 65 -16.71 -10.99 3.83
CA LYS A 65 -17.53 -10.45 4.93
C LYS A 65 -16.68 -10.00 6.11
N ALA A 66 -15.65 -9.21 5.80
CA ALA A 66 -14.93 -8.43 6.81
C ALA A 66 -15.83 -7.28 7.32
N GLU A 67 -15.67 -6.97 8.60
CA GLU A 67 -16.44 -5.96 9.32
C GLU A 67 -15.60 -4.67 9.49
N ASP A 68 -16.24 -3.54 9.79
CA ASP A 68 -15.61 -2.25 10.10
C ASP A 68 -14.45 -1.84 9.16
N ILE A 69 -14.68 -2.00 7.85
CA ILE A 69 -13.71 -1.66 6.80
C ILE A 69 -13.57 -0.14 6.73
N VAL A 70 -12.38 0.36 7.09
CA VAL A 70 -12.01 1.78 7.07
C VAL A 70 -10.85 1.97 6.11
N GLN A 71 -11.04 2.81 5.09
CA GLN A 71 -9.99 3.27 4.18
C GLN A 71 -9.42 4.61 4.69
N ILE A 72 -8.10 4.74 4.65
CA ILE A 72 -7.37 5.95 5.00
C ILE A 72 -6.46 6.31 3.82
N ASP A 73 -6.66 7.51 3.24
CA ASP A 73 -5.76 8.10 2.25
C ASP A 73 -4.56 8.75 2.98
N LEU A 74 -3.36 8.26 2.68
CA LEU A 74 -2.10 8.71 3.25
C LEU A 74 -1.27 9.57 2.29
N ARG A 75 -1.72 9.77 1.05
CA ARG A 75 -0.99 10.56 0.05
C ARG A 75 -0.78 11.99 0.55
N GLY A 76 0.46 12.46 0.48
CA GLY A 76 0.88 13.76 1.03
C GLY A 76 0.96 13.84 2.56
N LYS A 77 0.66 12.75 3.30
CA LYS A 77 0.82 12.65 4.77
C LYS A 77 1.94 11.68 5.16
N SER A 78 2.13 10.62 4.38
CA SER A 78 3.18 9.61 4.54
C SER A 78 3.88 9.37 3.20
N SER A 79 5.11 8.86 3.26
CA SER A 79 5.87 8.38 2.10
C SER A 79 6.07 6.86 2.12
N VAL A 80 5.33 6.14 2.99
CA VAL A 80 5.46 4.68 3.16
C VAL A 80 4.52 3.93 2.19
N CYS A 81 3.28 4.39 2.08
CA CYS A 81 2.26 3.86 1.16
C CYS A 81 1.22 4.95 0.85
N ASP A 82 0.45 4.79 -0.22
CA ASP A 82 -0.61 5.70 -0.63
C ASP A 82 -1.90 5.49 0.18
N TYR A 83 -2.27 4.22 0.39
CA TYR A 83 -3.51 3.85 1.05
C TYR A 83 -3.28 2.85 2.17
N MET A 84 -4.18 2.93 3.15
CA MET A 84 -4.17 2.04 4.29
C MET A 84 -5.60 1.61 4.62
N VAL A 85 -5.82 0.31 4.73
CA VAL A 85 -7.13 -0.30 4.98
C VAL A 85 -7.09 -1.01 6.33
N ILE A 86 -8.12 -0.81 7.15
CA ILE A 86 -8.29 -1.48 8.44
C ILE A 86 -9.63 -2.20 8.42
N CYS A 87 -9.66 -3.49 8.78
CA CYS A 87 -10.91 -4.24 8.89
C CYS A 87 -10.89 -5.23 10.06
N SER A 88 -12.05 -5.75 10.39
CA SER A 88 -12.31 -6.69 11.48
C SER A 88 -12.70 -8.06 10.90
N GLY A 89 -12.24 -9.16 11.52
CA GLY A 89 -12.67 -10.53 11.21
C GLY A 89 -13.16 -11.25 12.47
N ARG A 90 -14.34 -11.88 12.41
CA ARG A 90 -15.08 -12.40 13.58
C ARG A 90 -14.43 -13.58 14.32
N SER A 91 -13.32 -14.10 13.83
CA SER A 91 -12.53 -15.17 14.46
C SER A 91 -11.13 -15.24 13.86
N SER A 92 -10.14 -15.77 14.59
CA SER A 92 -8.77 -15.92 14.09
C SER A 92 -8.68 -16.70 12.77
N ARG A 93 -9.58 -17.68 12.56
CA ARG A 93 -9.70 -18.41 11.29
C ARG A 93 -10.19 -17.54 10.14
N GLN A 94 -11.17 -16.65 10.37
CA GLN A 94 -11.59 -15.71 9.33
C GLN A 94 -10.49 -14.68 9.04
N VAL A 95 -9.81 -14.17 10.07
CA VAL A 95 -8.69 -13.23 9.90
C VAL A 95 -7.58 -13.83 9.03
N ALA A 96 -7.15 -15.07 9.32
CA ALA A 96 -6.15 -15.76 8.51
C ALA A 96 -6.65 -16.03 7.07
N ALA A 97 -7.91 -16.43 6.89
CA ALA A 97 -8.50 -16.69 5.57
C ALA A 97 -8.68 -15.40 4.74
N ILE A 98 -9.00 -14.26 5.37
CA ILE A 98 -9.03 -12.94 4.73
C ILE A 98 -7.64 -12.62 4.18
N ALA A 99 -6.59 -12.81 4.99
CA ALA A 99 -5.23 -12.54 4.56
C ALA A 99 -4.78 -13.44 3.40
N GLU A 100 -5.09 -14.74 3.46
CA GLU A 100 -4.86 -15.67 2.35
C GLU A 100 -5.55 -15.25 1.06
N ARG A 101 -6.82 -14.84 1.14
CA ARG A 101 -7.56 -14.45 -0.05
C ARG A 101 -7.07 -13.13 -0.64
N VAL A 102 -6.64 -12.17 0.19
CA VAL A 102 -6.03 -10.92 -0.27
C VAL A 102 -4.66 -11.17 -0.91
N GLU A 103 -3.78 -11.99 -0.28
CA GLU A 103 -2.52 -12.45 -0.90
C GLU A 103 -2.75 -13.09 -2.27
N GLU A 104 -3.78 -13.95 -2.37
CA GLU A 104 -4.11 -14.67 -3.59
C GLU A 104 -4.56 -13.73 -4.71
N VAL A 105 -5.52 -12.84 -4.45
CA VAL A 105 -6.03 -11.84 -5.42
C VAL A 105 -4.91 -10.92 -5.90
N LEU A 106 -4.11 -10.37 -4.98
CA LEU A 106 -2.97 -9.50 -5.33
C LEU A 106 -1.97 -10.20 -6.26
N LYS A 107 -1.68 -11.48 -5.99
CA LYS A 107 -0.72 -12.27 -6.77
C LYS A 107 -1.27 -12.76 -8.10
N GLN A 108 -2.51 -13.26 -8.13
CA GLN A 108 -3.12 -13.85 -9.34
C GLN A 108 -3.60 -12.78 -10.32
N ASP A 109 -4.34 -11.78 -9.83
CA ASP A 109 -5.05 -10.82 -10.68
C ASP A 109 -4.19 -9.58 -10.99
N HIS A 110 -3.25 -9.24 -10.10
CA HIS A 110 -2.42 -8.04 -10.20
C HIS A 110 -0.90 -8.31 -10.25
N GLY A 111 -0.45 -9.57 -10.23
CA GLY A 111 0.97 -9.94 -10.25
C GLY A 111 1.80 -9.36 -9.09
N THR A 112 1.14 -8.88 -8.02
CA THR A 112 1.74 -8.12 -6.93
C THR A 112 2.07 -9.07 -5.79
N LEU A 113 3.34 -9.05 -5.35
CA LEU A 113 3.80 -9.85 -4.22
C LEU A 113 3.61 -9.05 -2.93
N SER A 114 2.70 -9.48 -2.07
CA SER A 114 2.56 -8.95 -0.72
C SER A 114 3.45 -9.67 0.29
N ARG A 115 3.76 -8.99 1.40
CA ARG A 115 4.30 -9.60 2.63
C ARG A 115 3.20 -9.67 3.68
N THR A 116 3.11 -10.79 4.40
CA THR A 116 2.11 -10.98 5.46
C THR A 116 2.79 -11.35 6.78
N GLU A 117 2.38 -10.70 7.87
CA GLU A 117 2.88 -10.91 9.24
C GLU A 117 1.74 -11.23 10.21
N GLY A 118 1.97 -12.04 11.25
CA GLY A 118 0.99 -12.33 12.32
C GLY A 118 -0.09 -13.39 12.00
N LYS A 119 -0.15 -13.86 10.75
CA LYS A 119 -1.12 -14.85 10.22
C LYS A 119 -1.22 -16.14 11.01
N GLU A 120 -0.12 -16.61 11.58
CA GLU A 120 -0.04 -17.82 12.41
C GLU A 120 -0.84 -17.75 13.72
N THR A 121 -1.00 -16.55 14.28
CA THR A 121 -1.82 -16.31 15.48
C THR A 121 -3.25 -15.92 15.10
N GLY A 122 -3.39 -15.12 14.03
CA GLY A 122 -4.71 -14.69 13.52
C GLY A 122 -5.44 -13.66 14.41
N ASP A 123 -4.77 -13.11 15.43
CA ASP A 123 -5.33 -12.06 16.29
C ASP A 123 -5.22 -10.67 15.65
N TRP A 124 -4.10 -10.45 14.97
CA TRP A 124 -3.85 -9.34 14.06
C TRP A 124 -3.00 -9.85 12.90
N VAL A 125 -3.34 -9.42 11.69
CA VAL A 125 -2.56 -9.68 10.48
C VAL A 125 -2.29 -8.38 9.75
N LEU A 126 -1.03 -8.20 9.36
CA LEU A 126 -0.57 -7.11 8.49
C LEU A 126 -0.31 -7.69 7.10
N ILE A 127 -0.81 -7.03 6.07
CA ILE A 127 -0.54 -7.35 4.67
C ILE A 127 0.02 -6.09 4.01
N ASP A 128 1.27 -6.15 3.56
CA ASP A 128 1.98 -5.06 2.91
C ASP A 128 2.08 -5.38 1.41
N ALA A 129 1.42 -4.58 0.57
CA ALA A 129 1.47 -4.66 -0.90
C ALA A 129 2.23 -3.48 -1.52
N GLY A 130 3.10 -2.81 -0.75
CA GLY A 130 3.82 -1.60 -1.17
C GLY A 130 2.93 -0.37 -1.07
N ASP A 131 2.19 -0.06 -2.15
CA ASP A 131 1.40 1.17 -2.21
C ASP A 131 0.10 1.11 -1.37
N VAL A 132 -0.33 -0.10 -1.00
CA VAL A 132 -1.51 -0.35 -0.14
C VAL A 132 -1.13 -1.28 1.01
N VAL A 133 -1.51 -0.91 2.23
CA VAL A 133 -1.28 -1.70 3.45
C VAL A 133 -2.60 -2.06 4.11
N VAL A 134 -2.83 -3.33 4.42
CA VAL A 134 -4.06 -3.83 5.05
C VAL A 134 -3.77 -4.35 6.45
N HIS A 135 -4.56 -3.91 7.44
CA HIS A 135 -4.57 -4.44 8.79
C HIS A 135 -5.89 -5.16 9.05
N VAL A 136 -5.83 -6.46 9.34
CA VAL A 136 -6.99 -7.28 9.71
C VAL A 136 -6.90 -7.62 11.19
N PHE A 137 -7.88 -7.20 11.98
CA PHE A 137 -7.92 -7.42 13.43
C PHE A 137 -9.05 -8.36 13.84
N ARG A 138 -8.91 -9.05 14.98
CA ARG A 138 -10.09 -9.52 15.72
C ARG A 138 -10.75 -8.35 16.46
N PRO A 139 -12.10 -8.28 16.55
CA PRO A 139 -12.80 -7.21 17.27
C PRO A 139 -12.27 -6.96 18.68
N GLU A 140 -12.06 -8.01 19.48
CA GLU A 140 -11.54 -7.90 20.85
C GLU A 140 -10.14 -7.24 20.94
N VAL A 141 -9.31 -7.39 19.91
CA VAL A 141 -7.98 -6.76 19.81
C VAL A 141 -8.11 -5.30 19.37
N ARG A 142 -8.99 -5.03 18.41
CA ARG A 142 -9.30 -3.67 17.90
C ARG A 142 -9.85 -2.77 19.02
N ASP A 143 -10.72 -3.31 19.85
CA ASP A 143 -11.31 -2.64 21.02
C ASP A 143 -10.28 -2.41 22.13
N PHE A 144 -9.49 -3.43 22.47
CA PHE A 144 -8.48 -3.34 23.52
C PHE A 144 -7.45 -2.24 23.26
N TYR A 145 -6.98 -2.10 22.01
CA TYR A 145 -6.06 -1.04 21.60
C TYR A 145 -6.75 0.30 21.24
N GLN A 146 -8.08 0.37 21.31
CA GLN A 146 -8.89 1.56 20.98
C GLN A 146 -8.50 2.20 19.65
N LEU A 147 -8.27 1.36 18.62
CA LEU A 147 -7.69 1.79 17.35
C LEU A 147 -8.49 2.92 16.69
N GLU A 148 -9.81 2.96 16.88
CA GLU A 148 -10.66 4.05 16.37
C GLU A 148 -10.17 5.44 16.80
N LYS A 149 -9.65 5.61 18.02
CA LYS A 149 -9.21 6.91 18.54
C LYS A 149 -7.90 7.41 17.93
N MET A 150 -7.07 6.50 17.42
CA MET A 150 -5.76 6.84 16.83
C MET A 150 -5.85 7.01 15.30
N TRP A 151 -6.82 6.38 14.64
CA TRP A 151 -6.86 6.25 13.17
C TRP A 151 -8.11 6.87 12.52
N GLN A 152 -9.16 7.22 13.30
CA GLN A 152 -10.18 8.14 12.78
C GLN A 152 -9.55 9.53 12.54
N PRO A 153 -9.91 10.21 11.43
CA PRO A 153 -9.47 11.58 11.20
C PRO A 153 -9.97 12.49 12.32
N VAL A 154 -9.05 13.27 12.91
CA VAL A 154 -9.35 14.31 13.91
C VAL A 154 -10.26 15.36 13.27
N GLY A 155 -11.57 15.17 13.40
CA GLY A 155 -12.58 15.95 12.70
C GLY A 155 -13.90 15.21 12.42
N ALA A 156 -13.94 13.87 12.50
CA ALA A 156 -15.18 13.09 12.30
C ALA A 156 -16.22 13.24 13.43
N SER A 157 -15.95 14.01 14.49
CA SER A 157 -16.90 14.32 15.56
C SER A 157 -17.88 15.44 15.17
N GLY A 158 -18.55 15.28 14.04
CA GLY A 158 -19.59 16.18 13.55
C GLY A 158 -20.97 15.54 13.60
N LYS A 159 -21.72 15.70 14.70
CA LYS A 159 -23.16 15.43 14.70
C LYS A 159 -23.84 16.39 13.71
N PRO A 160 -24.57 15.92 12.68
CA PRO A 160 -25.63 16.73 12.11
C PRO A 160 -26.74 16.82 13.15
N GLY A 161 -26.93 18.00 13.74
CA GLY A 161 -28.00 18.23 14.70
C GLY A 161 -29.34 18.45 14.01
N ALA A 162 -30.35 17.68 14.40
CA ALA A 162 -31.78 17.99 14.32
C ALA A 162 -32.50 17.15 15.38
#